data_AF-A0A3B9J9A8-F1
#
_entry.id   AF-A0A3B9J9A8-F1
#
_cell.length_a   1.000
_cell.length_b   1.000
_cell.length_c   1.000
_cell.angle_alpha   90.00
_cell.angle_beta   90.00
_cell.angle_gamma   90.00
#
_symmetry.space_group_name_H-M   'P 1'
#
loop_
_entity.id
_entity.type
_entity.pdbx_description
1 polymer ?
#
loop_
_entity_poly.entity_id
_entity_poly.type
_entity_poly.pdbx_seq_one_letter_code
_entity_poly.pdbx_strand_id
1 'polypeptide(L)'
;MGINFAMWKKAAWELIKMDDKKEWDSLDVISKWLIATRSAVTAVTIYSSVIAGILAWRDGFFSFWPWLIITLGLFVAHGTNNLLNDYTDFTRGVDKDNYFRTQYGVHPLVQGFWTRSQQIQWFLVSGV
;
A
#
# COMPACT_ATOMS: atom_id res chain seq x y z
N MET A 1 -2.88 -18.37 11.10
CA MET A 1 -2.20 -18.19 9.81
C MET A 1 -0.74 -17.91 10.05
N GLY A 2 0.15 -18.53 9.27
CA GLY A 2 1.59 -18.31 9.37
C GLY A 2 2.01 -17.03 8.65
N ILE A 3 3.14 -16.47 9.07
CA ILE A 3 3.75 -15.30 8.41
C ILE A 3 4.27 -15.71 7.02
N ASN A 4 3.93 -14.95 5.98
CA ASN A 4 4.38 -15.21 4.60
C ASN A 4 5.40 -14.15 4.12
N PHE A 5 6.65 -14.28 4.56
CA PHE A 5 7.73 -13.37 4.15
C PHE A 5 7.95 -13.31 2.64
N ALA A 6 7.68 -14.41 1.91
CA ALA A 6 7.80 -14.43 0.46
C ALA A 6 6.75 -13.49 -0.18
N MET A 7 5.52 -13.51 0.32
CA MET A 7 4.47 -12.59 -0.12
C MET A 7 4.78 -11.14 0.26
N TRP A 8 5.39 -10.89 1.43
CA TRP A 8 5.78 -9.53 1.81
C TRP A 8 6.77 -8.93 0.82
N LYS A 9 7.82 -9.70 0.49
CA LYS A 9 8.77 -9.30 -0.54
C LYS A 9 8.06 -9.07 -1.87
N LYS A 10 7.20 -10.00 -2.28
CA LYS A 10 6.50 -9.87 -3.56
C LYS A 10 5.61 -8.62 -3.60
N ALA A 11 4.76 -8.40 -2.61
CA ALA A 11 3.85 -7.25 -2.53
C ALA A 11 4.56 -5.90 -2.35
N ALA A 12 5.80 -5.90 -1.85
CA ALA A 12 6.64 -4.71 -1.77
C ALA A 12 7.22 -4.28 -3.13
N TRP A 13 7.31 -5.20 -4.11
CA TRP A 13 7.94 -4.94 -5.41
C TRP A 13 6.96 -5.02 -6.59
N GLU A 14 5.90 -5.82 -6.46
CA GLU A 14 4.96 -6.11 -7.53
C GLU A 14 3.52 -5.89 -7.09
N LEU A 15 2.68 -5.45 -8.03
CA LEU A 15 1.23 -5.46 -7.82
C LEU A 15 0.74 -6.90 -7.93
N ILE A 16 0.09 -7.37 -6.87
CA ILE A 16 -0.40 -8.74 -6.79
C ILE A 16 -1.79 -8.79 -7.39
N LYS A 17 -1.95 -9.53 -8.47
CA LYS A 17 -3.27 -9.92 -8.98
C LYS A 17 -3.75 -11.16 -8.23
N MET A 18 -5.01 -11.14 -7.80
CA MET A 18 -5.67 -12.24 -7.13
C MET A 18 -7.17 -12.12 -7.37
N ASP A 19 -7.81 -13.22 -7.78
CA ASP A 19 -9.23 -13.24 -8.13
C ASP A 19 -10.08 -14.04 -7.11
N ASP A 20 -9.47 -14.93 -6.33
CA ASP A 20 -10.17 -15.77 -5.34
C ASP A 20 -10.10 -15.18 -3.93
N LYS A 21 -11.27 -14.99 -3.31
CA LYS A 21 -11.39 -14.56 -1.92
C LYS A 21 -10.77 -15.55 -0.94
N LYS A 22 -10.76 -16.85 -1.23
CA LYS A 22 -10.09 -17.85 -0.36
C LYS A 22 -8.59 -17.64 -0.30
N GLU A 23 -7.98 -17.29 -1.43
CA GLU A 23 -6.55 -16.96 -1.49
C GLU A 23 -6.29 -15.71 -0.65
N TRP A 24 -7.12 -14.68 -0.79
CA TRP A 24 -7.05 -13.47 0.02
C TRP A 24 -7.18 -13.78 1.51
N ASP A 25 -8.16 -14.56 1.89
CA ASP A 25 -8.44 -14.88 3.29
C ASP A 25 -7.29 -15.66 3.94
N SER A 26 -6.50 -16.42 3.15
CA SER A 26 -5.31 -17.13 3.61
C SER A 26 -4.09 -16.26 3.89
N LEU A 27 -4.08 -15.00 3.41
CA LEU A 27 -2.96 -14.06 3.57
C LEU A 27 -2.86 -13.46 4.97
N ASP A 28 -1.66 -13.48 5.56
CA ASP A 28 -1.42 -12.81 6.83
C ASP A 28 -1.74 -11.31 6.78
N VAL A 29 -1.92 -10.73 7.97
CA VAL A 29 -2.36 -9.34 8.14
C VAL A 29 -1.44 -8.33 7.46
N ILE A 30 -0.12 -8.58 7.42
CA ILE A 30 0.86 -7.69 6.78
C ILE A 30 0.80 -7.86 5.26
N SER A 31 0.67 -9.09 4.76
CA SER A 31 0.45 -9.34 3.33
C SER A 31 -0.81 -8.62 2.82
N LYS A 32 -1.93 -8.71 3.54
CA LYS A 32 -3.18 -8.00 3.20
C LYS A 32 -2.97 -6.49 3.16
N TRP A 33 -2.27 -5.94 4.17
CA TRP A 33 -1.98 -4.52 4.22
C TRP A 33 -1.12 -4.06 3.04
N LEU A 34 0.02 -4.72 2.78
CA LEU A 34 0.94 -4.36 1.69
C LEU A 34 0.27 -4.37 0.32
N ILE A 35 -0.61 -5.35 0.08
CA ILE A 35 -1.36 -5.46 -1.17
C ILE A 35 -2.42 -4.35 -1.25
N ALA A 36 -3.18 -4.12 -0.19
CA ALA A 36 -4.24 -3.11 -0.18
C ALA A 36 -3.72 -1.67 -0.29
N THR A 37 -2.57 -1.37 0.30
CA THR A 37 -1.92 -0.05 0.21
C THR A 37 -1.19 0.19 -1.12
N ARG A 38 -1.11 -0.82 -1.99
CA ARG A 38 -0.31 -0.81 -3.23
C ARG A 38 1.17 -0.50 -2.96
N SER A 39 1.77 -1.19 -1.99
CA SER A 39 3.15 -0.92 -1.55
C SER A 39 4.17 -0.91 -2.69
N ALA A 40 4.03 -1.74 -3.73
CA ALA A 40 4.88 -1.69 -4.92
C ALA A 40 4.97 -0.30 -5.57
N VAL A 41 3.86 0.46 -5.59
CA VAL A 41 3.83 1.82 -6.17
C VAL A 41 4.54 2.81 -5.25
N THR A 42 4.49 2.60 -3.93
CA THR A 42 5.16 3.48 -2.96
C THR A 42 6.69 3.43 -3.05
N ALA A 43 7.25 2.49 -3.82
CA ALA A 43 8.68 2.48 -4.16
C ALA A 43 9.14 3.84 -4.70
N VAL A 44 8.33 4.55 -5.50
CA VAL A 44 8.67 5.90 -6.01
C VAL A 44 8.87 6.92 -4.88
N THR A 45 8.16 6.75 -3.75
CA THR A 45 8.28 7.61 -2.56
C THR A 45 9.55 7.30 -1.79
N ILE A 46 9.88 6.01 -1.66
CA ILE A 46 11.15 5.59 -1.07
C ILE A 46 12.32 6.09 -1.93
N TYR A 47 12.27 5.92 -3.26
CA TYR A 47 13.29 6.43 -4.18
C TYR A 47 13.47 7.95 -4.04
N SER A 48 12.38 8.70 -3.96
CA SER A 48 12.44 10.15 -3.74
C SER A 48 13.10 10.50 -2.40
N SER A 49 12.79 9.74 -1.34
CA SER A 49 13.39 9.94 -0.01
C SER A 49 14.87 9.57 0.02
N VAL A 50 15.27 8.53 -0.72
CA VAL A 50 16.69 8.15 -0.91
C VAL A 50 17.45 9.28 -1.61
N ILE A 51 16.91 9.82 -2.71
CA ILE A 51 17.51 10.97 -3.41
C ILE A 51 17.64 12.17 -2.47
N ALA A 52 16.59 12.49 -1.71
CA ALA A 52 16.63 13.57 -0.72
C ALA A 52 17.72 13.34 0.35
N GLY A 53 17.89 12.10 0.82
CA GLY A 53 18.97 11.72 1.74
C GLY A 53 20.37 11.93 1.14
N ILE A 54 20.56 11.53 -0.12
CA ILE A 54 21.83 11.73 -0.85
C ILE A 54 22.12 13.22 -1.04
N LEU A 55 21.11 14.03 -1.38
CA LEU A 55 21.27 15.48 -1.51
C LEU A 55 21.61 16.14 -0.18
N ALA A 56 20.92 15.76 0.91
CA ALA A 56 21.25 16.24 2.25
C ALA A 56 22.67 15.84 2.67
N TRP A 57 23.12 14.65 2.26
CA TRP A 57 24.47 14.17 2.55
C TRP A 57 25.53 14.99 1.79
N ARG A 58 25.29 15.24 0.50
CA ARG A 58 26.14 16.12 -0.32
C ARG A 58 26.31 17.50 0.32
N ASP A 59 25.25 18.06 0.89
CA ASP A 59 25.24 19.41 1.45
C ASP A 59 25.67 19.45 2.93
N GLY A 60 26.05 18.31 3.53
CA GLY A 60 26.54 18.23 4.92
C GLY A 60 25.44 18.29 6.00
N PHE A 61 24.17 18.14 5.61
CA PHE A 61 23.00 18.20 6.51
C PHE A 61 22.31 16.84 6.74
N PHE A 62 22.86 15.74 6.21
CA PHE A 62 22.25 14.42 6.40
C PHE A 62 22.23 14.02 7.87
N SER A 63 21.05 13.62 8.34
CA SER A 63 20.85 13.01 9.65
C SER A 63 20.03 11.74 9.47
N PHE A 64 20.58 10.61 9.91
CA PHE A 64 20.02 9.29 9.66
C PHE A 64 18.62 9.12 10.24
N TRP A 65 18.42 9.50 11.51
CA TRP A 65 17.12 9.30 12.17
C TRP A 65 16.00 10.16 11.59
N PRO A 66 16.18 11.49 11.36
CA PRO A 66 15.19 12.29 10.65
C PRO A 66 14.88 11.74 9.24
N TRP A 67 15.92 11.36 8.49
CA TRP A 67 15.72 10.77 7.16
C TRP A 67 14.89 9.47 7.23
N LEU A 68 15.21 8.59 8.18
CA LEU A 68 14.49 7.32 8.36
C LEU A 68 13.03 7.56 8.76
N ILE A 69 12.78 8.44 9.73
CA ILE A 69 11.44 8.78 10.21
C ILE A 69 10.61 9.37 9.07
N ILE A 70 11.16 10.32 8.30
CA ILE A 70 10.47 10.91 7.15
C ILE A 70 10.21 9.86 6.06
N THR A 71 11.19 9.03 5.75
CA THR A 71 11.04 7.98 4.71
C THR A 71 9.93 6.99 5.08
N LEU A 72 9.93 6.49 6.32
CA LEU A 72 8.90 5.58 6.80
C LEU A 72 7.54 6.27 6.92
N GLY A 73 7.50 7.50 7.44
CA GLY A 73 6.29 8.30 7.54
C GLY A 73 5.65 8.56 6.18
N LEU A 74 6.43 8.92 5.17
CA LEU A 74 5.96 9.13 3.81
C LEU A 74 5.49 7.82 3.15
N PHE A 75 6.20 6.71 3.36
CA PHE A 75 5.77 5.40 2.89
C PHE A 75 4.38 5.04 3.43
N VAL A 76 4.18 5.17 4.74
CA VAL A 76 2.89 4.90 5.40
C VAL A 76 1.82 5.91 4.97
N ALA A 77 2.15 7.20 4.86
CA ALA A 77 1.22 8.24 4.43
C ALA A 77 0.74 8.02 2.99
N HIS A 78 1.63 7.64 2.08
CA HIS A 78 1.25 7.28 0.71
C HIS A 78 0.34 6.05 0.70
N GLY A 79 0.72 4.97 1.41
CA GLY A 79 -0.11 3.77 1.51
C GLY A 79 -1.51 4.06 2.07
N THR A 80 -1.60 4.92 3.09
CA THR A 80 -2.86 5.39 3.67
C THR A 80 -3.67 6.19 2.65
N ASN A 81 -3.04 7.09 1.91
CA ASN A 81 -3.70 7.87 0.86
C ASN A 81 -4.26 6.95 -0.24
N ASN A 82 -3.55 5.87 -0.58
CA ASN A 82 -4.05 4.87 -1.51
C ASN A 82 -5.31 4.17 -0.98
N LEU A 83 -5.38 3.85 0.32
CA LEU A 83 -6.59 3.29 0.92
C LEU A 83 -7.77 4.26 0.88
N LEU A 84 -7.54 5.55 1.15
CA LEU A 84 -8.59 6.57 1.11
C LEU A 84 -9.07 6.82 -0.33
N ASN A 85 -8.15 6.80 -1.29
CA ASN A 85 -8.45 6.94 -2.71
C ASN A 85 -9.39 5.82 -3.17
N ASP A 86 -9.01 4.56 -2.89
CA ASP A 86 -9.80 3.37 -3.23
C ASP A 86 -11.21 3.40 -2.61
N TYR A 87 -11.32 3.90 -1.37
CA TYR A 87 -12.62 4.07 -0.72
C TYR A 87 -13.50 5.10 -1.45
N THR A 88 -12.90 6.23 -1.81
CA THR A 88 -13.59 7.37 -2.42
C THR A 88 -14.04 7.03 -3.83
N ASP A 89 -13.15 6.45 -4.64
CA ASP A 89 -13.42 6.06 -6.02
C ASP A 89 -14.49 4.96 -6.09
N PHE A 90 -14.41 3.96 -5.21
CA PHE A 90 -15.42 2.92 -5.08
C PHE A 90 -16.79 3.49 -4.67
N THR A 91 -16.82 4.39 -3.68
CA THR A 91 -18.08 4.98 -3.18
C THR A 91 -18.74 5.87 -4.23
N ARG A 92 -17.94 6.59 -5.03
CA ARG A 92 -18.42 7.42 -6.15
C ARG A 92 -18.79 6.61 -7.39
N GLY A 93 -18.49 5.31 -7.40
CA GLY A 93 -18.78 4.41 -8.53
C GLY A 93 -17.85 4.61 -9.72
N VAL A 94 -16.70 5.25 -9.53
CA VAL A 94 -15.67 5.43 -10.56
C VAL A 94 -15.04 4.08 -10.92
N ASP A 95 -14.96 3.16 -9.96
CA ASP A 95 -14.39 1.82 -10.13
C ASP A 95 -15.41 0.76 -10.61
N LYS A 96 -16.48 1.16 -11.30
CA LYS A 96 -17.49 0.24 -11.87
C LYS A 96 -17.14 -0.19 -13.29
N ASP A 97 -17.67 -1.34 -13.70
CA ASP A 97 -17.68 -1.85 -15.08
C ASP A 97 -16.30 -1.95 -15.74
N ASN A 98 -15.61 -3.07 -15.47
CA ASN A 98 -14.30 -3.41 -16.04
C ASN A 98 -13.15 -2.52 -15.54
N TYR A 99 -13.15 -2.26 -14.24
CA TYR A 99 -12.13 -1.45 -13.59
C TYR A 99 -10.72 -2.00 -13.83
N PHE A 100 -9.89 -1.22 -14.52
CA PHE A 100 -8.57 -1.66 -15.01
C PHE A 100 -7.66 -2.22 -13.93
N ARG A 101 -7.78 -1.77 -12.67
CA ARG A 101 -6.91 -2.25 -11.60
C ARG A 101 -7.00 -3.74 -11.37
N THR A 102 -8.21 -4.32 -11.39
CA THR A 102 -8.37 -5.76 -11.14
C THR A 102 -7.68 -6.63 -12.20
N GLN A 103 -7.28 -6.04 -13.33
CA GLN A 103 -6.54 -6.74 -14.38
C GLN A 103 -5.06 -6.98 -14.01
N TYR A 104 -4.49 -6.17 -13.12
CA TYR A 104 -3.07 -6.25 -12.75
C TYR A 104 -2.80 -6.19 -11.23
N GLY A 105 -3.82 -5.97 -10.40
CA GLY A 105 -3.66 -5.86 -8.95
C GLY A 105 -4.97 -6.00 -8.19
N VAL A 106 -4.90 -6.33 -6.90
CA VAL A 106 -6.08 -6.42 -6.05
C VAL A 106 -6.69 -5.04 -5.81
N HIS A 107 -8.02 -4.96 -5.93
CA HIS A 107 -8.84 -3.88 -5.39
C HIS A 107 -9.88 -4.46 -4.42
N PRO A 108 -9.60 -4.44 -3.10
CA PRO A 108 -10.32 -5.34 -2.21
C PRO A 108 -11.79 -4.96 -1.95
N LEU A 109 -12.22 -3.71 -2.23
CA LEU A 109 -13.65 -3.34 -2.22
C LEU A 109 -14.40 -3.82 -3.47
N VAL A 110 -13.93 -3.45 -4.67
CA VAL A 110 -14.47 -3.91 -5.97
C VAL A 110 -14.59 -5.43 -6.04
N GLN A 111 -13.59 -6.16 -5.56
CA GLN A 111 -13.58 -7.64 -5.58
C GLN A 111 -14.31 -8.29 -4.39
N GLY A 112 -14.83 -7.50 -3.44
CA GLY A 112 -15.53 -8.03 -2.26
C GLY A 112 -14.62 -8.80 -1.28
N PHE A 113 -13.30 -8.57 -1.33
CA PHE A 113 -12.33 -9.18 -0.42
C PHE A 113 -12.44 -8.61 0.99
N TRP A 114 -12.85 -7.35 1.12
CA TRP A 114 -13.24 -6.75 2.39
C TRP A 114 -14.42 -5.77 2.24
N THR A 115 -14.99 -5.36 3.37
CA THR A 115 -16.09 -4.40 3.46
C THR A 115 -15.60 -2.97 3.50
N ARG A 116 -16.51 -2.01 3.26
CA ARG A 116 -16.25 -0.57 3.44
C ARG A 116 -15.74 -0.23 4.85
N SER A 117 -16.32 -0.87 5.86
CA SER A 117 -15.90 -0.68 7.25
C SER A 117 -14.47 -1.16 7.48
N GLN A 118 -14.09 -2.30 6.91
CA GLN A 118 -12.72 -2.81 6.98
C GLN A 118 -11.73 -1.86 6.29
N GLN A 119 -12.06 -1.34 5.09
CA GLN A 119 -11.23 -0.34 4.41
C GLN A 119 -10.98 0.90 5.29
N ILE A 120 -12.03 1.44 5.94
CA ILE A 120 -11.90 2.60 6.83
C ILE A 120 -11.06 2.26 8.07
N GLN A 121 -11.25 1.09 8.68
CA GLN A 121 -10.42 0.63 9.80
C GLN A 121 -8.94 0.61 9.41
N TRP A 122 -8.62 0.09 8.23
CA TRP A 122 -7.26 0.06 7.72
C TRP A 122 -6.70 1.45 7.42
N PHE A 123 -7.51 2.35 6.88
CA PHE A 123 -7.13 3.76 6.71
C PHE A 123 -6.77 4.41 8.06
N LEU A 124 -7.64 4.27 9.07
CA LEU A 124 -7.41 4.85 10.40
C LEU A 124 -6.17 4.26 11.08
N VAL A 125 -5.99 2.94 11.06
CA VAL A 125 -4.83 2.29 11.68
C VAL A 125 -3.51 2.63 10.95
N SER A 126 -3.57 2.95 9.66
CA SER A 126 -2.36 3.25 8.88
C SER A 126 -1.92 4.71 9.04
N GLY A 127 -2.84 5.68 9.09
CA GLY A 127 -2.44 7.09 9.00
C GLY A 127 -3.10 8.06 9.97
N VAL A 128 -3.80 7.58 11.00
CA VAL A 128 -4.25 8.40 12.14
C VAL A 128 -3.49 8.00 13.41
#